data_AF-A0A3P7NNH2-F1
#
_entry.id   AF-A0A3P7NNH2-F1
#
_cell.length_a   1.000
_cell.length_b   1.000
_cell.length_c   1.000
_cell.angle_alpha   90.00
_cell.angle_beta   90.00
_cell.angle_gamma   90.00
#
_symmetry.space_group_name_H-M   'P 1'
#
loop_
_entity.id
_entity.type
_entity.pdbx_description
1 polymer ?
#
loop_
_entity_poly.entity_id
_entity_poly.type
_entity_poly.pdbx_seq_one_letter_code
_entity_poly.pdbx_strand_id
1 'polypeptide(L)'
;MVGNNKGFVALLCEYENRPVLRFHCILHQEALYVQICDGQLGEVMSLVIRVINFIVARALNDGQFKTLLDEVGNNYHGLILHSKVCCLSDGKVLSRFAACLNEIRTFLEMNGIKHRELAETEWPHMF
;
A
#
# COMPACT_ATOMS: atom_id res chain seq x y z
N MET A 1 11.60 -13.67 12.11
CA MET A 1 12.00 -13.58 13.52
C MET A 1 12.65 -14.91 13.89
N VAL A 2 13.97 -14.97 14.05
CA VAL A 2 14.67 -16.20 14.44
C VAL A 2 15.35 -15.90 15.77
N GLY A 3 14.67 -16.25 16.86
CA GLY A 3 15.23 -16.22 18.21
C GLY A 3 16.13 -17.42 18.45
N ASN A 4 16.98 -17.31 19.48
CA ASN A 4 18.05 -18.23 19.88
C ASN A 4 17.61 -19.68 20.25
N ASN A 5 16.34 -20.04 20.04
CA ASN A 5 15.81 -21.38 20.26
C ASN A 5 15.55 -22.05 18.91
N LYS A 6 15.92 -23.33 18.78
CA LYS A 6 15.59 -24.14 17.59
C LYS A 6 14.09 -24.00 17.30
N GLY A 7 13.75 -23.30 16.21
CA GLY A 7 12.36 -23.04 15.84
C GLY A 7 11.62 -24.35 15.56
N PHE A 8 10.30 -24.33 15.63
CA PHE A 8 9.44 -25.51 15.39
C PHE A 8 9.82 -26.32 14.14
N VAL A 9 10.18 -25.63 13.04
CA VAL A 9 10.63 -26.26 11.79
C VAL A 9 11.94 -27.05 11.97
N ALA A 10 12.88 -26.55 12.78
CA ALA A 10 14.14 -27.24 13.05
C ALA A 10 13.89 -28.51 13.89
N LEU A 11 13.02 -28.44 14.89
CA LEU A 11 12.62 -29.60 15.69
C LEU A 11 11.85 -30.64 14.87
N LEU A 12 11.00 -30.19 13.94
CA LEU A 12 10.25 -31.07 13.06
C LEU A 12 11.16 -31.81 12.06
N CYS A 13 12.16 -31.13 11.49
CA CYS A 13 13.19 -31.79 10.66
C CYS A 13 14.01 -32.82 11.44
N GLU A 14 14.33 -32.55 12.71
CA GLU A 14 15.04 -33.50 13.58
C GLU A 14 14.18 -34.71 13.95
N TYR A 15 12.89 -34.52 14.22
CA TYR A 15 11.96 -35.61 14.54
C TYR A 15 11.66 -36.52 13.34
N GLU A 16 11.39 -35.91 12.19
CA GLU A 16 11.00 -36.64 10.97
C GLU A 16 12.21 -37.31 10.26
N ASN A 17 13.43 -36.96 10.67
CA ASN A 17 14.70 -37.46 10.14
C ASN A 17 14.81 -37.37 8.60
N ARG A 18 14.11 -36.39 8.02
CA ARG A 18 14.07 -36.09 6.58
C ARG A 18 13.93 -34.58 6.38
N PRO A 19 14.38 -34.04 5.23
CA PRO A 19 14.19 -32.64 4.91
C PRO A 19 12.68 -32.32 4.81
N VAL A 20 12.18 -31.45 5.68
CA VAL A 20 10.82 -30.90 5.53
C VAL A 20 10.87 -29.81 4.46
N LEU A 21 9.98 -29.90 3.46
CA LEU A 21 9.85 -28.86 2.44
C LEU A 21 9.42 -27.55 3.10
N ARG A 22 10.32 -26.58 3.11
CA ARG A 22 10.05 -25.23 3.57
C ARG A 22 9.38 -24.46 2.44
N PHE A 23 8.05 -24.51 2.40
CA PHE A 23 7.30 -23.51 1.67
C PHE A 23 7.35 -22.24 2.52
N HIS A 24 8.26 -21.31 2.20
CA HIS A 24 8.02 -19.94 2.61
C HIS A 24 6.66 -19.57 2.02
N CYS A 25 5.71 -19.19 2.87
CA CYS A 25 4.37 -18.83 2.40
C CYS A 25 4.54 -17.88 1.21
N ILE A 26 3.91 -18.17 0.07
CA ILE A 26 4.03 -17.34 -1.13
C ILE A 26 3.73 -15.88 -0.77
N LEU A 27 2.79 -15.65 0.15
CA LEU A 27 2.49 -14.33 0.73
C LEU A 27 3.69 -13.67 1.43
N HIS A 28 4.56 -14.45 2.08
CA HIS A 28 5.79 -13.96 2.71
C HIS A 28 6.87 -13.65 1.67
N GLN A 29 6.99 -14.46 0.62
CA GLN A 29 7.93 -14.18 -0.49
C GLN A 29 7.47 -13.00 -1.33
N GLU A 30 6.18 -12.85 -1.59
CA GLU A 30 5.60 -11.67 -2.24
C GLU A 30 5.75 -10.42 -1.38
N ALA A 31 5.54 -10.52 -0.06
CA ALA A 31 5.79 -9.42 0.86
C ALA A 31 7.27 -9.01 0.89
N LEU A 32 8.19 -9.98 0.92
CA LEU A 32 9.63 -9.73 0.81
C LEU A 32 9.99 -9.19 -0.57
N TYR A 33 9.37 -9.68 -1.64
CA TYR A 33 9.60 -9.21 -3.01
C TYR A 33 9.17 -7.75 -3.13
N VAL A 34 7.98 -7.35 -2.67
CA VAL A 34 7.57 -5.93 -2.64
C VAL A 34 8.50 -5.09 -1.76
N GLN A 35 9.03 -5.66 -0.67
CA GLN A 35 10.00 -4.99 0.19
C GLN A 35 11.40 -4.86 -0.43
N ILE A 36 11.76 -5.75 -1.36
CA ILE A 36 13.05 -5.82 -2.05
C ILE A 36 12.99 -5.19 -3.45
N CYS A 37 11.80 -5.12 -4.07
CA CYS A 37 11.56 -4.64 -5.41
C CYS A 37 11.64 -3.13 -5.45
N ASP A 38 12.87 -2.72 -5.71
CA ASP A 38 13.33 -1.62 -6.52
C ASP A 38 12.90 -0.22 -6.08
N GLY A 39 13.86 0.70 -6.05
CA GLY A 39 13.70 2.04 -5.49
C GLY A 39 12.48 2.79 -6.03
N GLN A 40 12.10 2.55 -7.29
CA GLN A 40 10.96 3.17 -7.94
C GLN A 40 9.61 2.79 -7.31
N LEU A 41 9.35 1.51 -7.02
CA LEU A 41 8.07 1.11 -6.41
C LEU A 41 7.97 1.61 -4.96
N GLY A 42 9.09 1.58 -4.24
CA GLY A 42 9.18 2.16 -2.90
C GLY A 42 8.92 3.67 -2.88
N GLU A 43 9.44 4.41 -3.86
CA GLU A 43 9.18 5.85 -4.02
C GLU A 43 7.71 6.14 -4.34
N VAL A 44 7.10 5.37 -5.25
CA VAL A 44 5.67 5.47 -5.58
C VAL A 44 4.81 5.20 -4.35
N MET A 45 5.07 4.11 -3.62
CA MET A 45 4.32 3.79 -2.41
C MET A 45 4.52 4.86 -1.33
N SER A 46 5.73 5.41 -1.17
CA SER A 46 5.99 6.51 -0.25
C SER A 46 5.18 7.76 -0.59
N LEU A 47 5.07 8.10 -1.88
CA LEU A 47 4.23 9.19 -2.37
C LEU A 47 2.74 8.93 -2.08
N VAL A 48 2.25 7.74 -2.44
CA VAL A 48 0.84 7.34 -2.22
C VAL A 48 0.49 7.43 -0.74
N ILE A 49 1.34 6.90 0.14
CA ILE A 49 1.14 6.97 1.59
C ILE A 49 1.10 8.42 2.08
N ARG A 50 1.99 9.28 1.59
CA ARG A 50 2.06 10.70 1.97
C ARG A 50 0.76 11.43 1.61
N VAL A 51 0.26 11.24 0.39
CA VAL A 51 -0.97 11.87 -0.10
C VAL A 51 -2.18 11.35 0.67
N ILE A 52 -2.31 10.03 0.85
CA ILE A 52 -3.40 9.43 1.63
C ILE A 52 -3.38 9.96 3.06
N ASN A 53 -2.21 10.03 3.70
CA ASN A 53 -2.11 10.56 5.07
C ASN A 53 -2.52 12.03 5.13
N PHE A 54 -2.16 12.86 4.14
CA PHE A 54 -2.58 14.25 4.12
C PHE A 54 -4.12 14.39 4.06
N ILE A 55 -4.77 13.55 3.27
CA ILE A 55 -6.23 13.57 3.09
C ILE A 55 -6.93 12.98 4.33
N VAL A 56 -6.54 11.78 4.76
CA VAL A 56 -7.31 11.00 5.75
C VAL A 56 -6.92 11.35 7.20
N ALA A 57 -5.71 11.84 7.48
CA ALA A 57 -5.29 12.13 8.86
C ALA A 57 -6.02 13.32 9.49
N ARG A 58 -6.62 14.20 8.69
CA ARG A 58 -7.40 15.35 9.18
C ARG A 58 -8.88 15.11 8.89
N ALA A 59 -9.71 15.08 9.92
CA ALA A 59 -11.15 14.83 9.79
C ALA A 59 -11.86 15.77 8.81
N LEU A 60 -11.44 17.04 8.76
CA LEU A 60 -11.97 18.00 7.79
C LEU A 60 -11.64 17.60 6.34
N ASN A 61 -10.38 17.26 6.08
CA ASN A 61 -9.92 16.86 4.76
C ASN A 61 -10.59 15.56 4.32
N ASP A 62 -10.66 14.57 5.21
CA ASP A 62 -11.33 13.29 4.96
C ASP A 62 -12.82 13.50 4.64
N GLY A 63 -13.51 14.33 5.42
CA GLY A 63 -14.91 14.68 5.17
C GLY A 63 -15.12 15.37 3.82
N GLN A 64 -14.32 16.40 3.51
CA GLN A 64 -14.40 17.10 2.23
C GLN A 64 -14.09 16.21 1.04
N PHE A 65 -13.10 15.32 1.17
CA PHE A 65 -12.76 14.37 0.11
C PHE A 65 -13.87 13.34 -0.11
N LYS A 66 -14.51 12.86 0.97
CA LYS A 66 -15.69 11.97 0.86
C LYS A 66 -16.86 12.65 0.16
N THR A 67 -17.16 13.89 0.52
CA THR A 67 -18.17 14.68 -0.19
C THR A 67 -17.85 14.82 -1.67
N LEU A 68 -16.59 15.11 -2.02
CA LEU A 68 -16.16 15.18 -3.41
C LEU A 68 -16.39 13.85 -4.16
N LEU A 69 -16.05 12.71 -3.55
CA LEU A 69 -16.27 11.40 -4.13
C LEU A 69 -17.76 11.11 -4.37
N ASP A 70 -18.61 11.47 -3.42
CA ASP A 70 -20.05 11.29 -3.53
C ASP A 70 -20.65 12.20 -4.63
N GLU A 71 -20.16 13.45 -4.75
CA GLU A 71 -20.60 14.41 -5.78
C GLU A 71 -20.28 13.94 -7.21
N VAL A 72 -19.13 13.31 -7.43
CA VAL A 72 -18.77 12.75 -8.74
C VAL A 72 -19.34 11.34 -8.96
N GLY A 73 -20.03 10.78 -7.97
CA GLY A 73 -20.59 9.43 -8.03
C GLY A 73 -19.53 8.33 -8.11
N ASN A 74 -18.39 8.51 -7.44
CA ASN A 74 -17.33 7.50 -7.42
C ASN A 74 -17.81 6.25 -6.66
N ASN A 75 -17.37 5.07 -7.09
CA ASN A 75 -17.71 3.80 -6.45
C ASN A 75 -17.09 3.65 -5.05
N TYR A 76 -16.10 4.47 -4.70
CA TYR A 76 -15.48 4.50 -3.39
C TYR A 76 -15.96 5.70 -2.58
N HIS A 77 -16.19 5.50 -1.28
CA HIS A 77 -16.57 6.54 -0.32
C HIS A 77 -15.39 6.98 0.57
N GLY A 78 -14.17 6.93 0.04
CA GLY A 78 -12.95 7.35 0.74
C GLY A 78 -11.74 6.43 0.53
N LEU A 79 -10.57 6.92 0.93
CA LEU A 79 -9.28 6.24 0.79
C LEU A 79 -9.03 5.25 1.94
N ILE A 80 -8.16 4.27 1.71
CA ILE A 80 -7.72 3.31 2.72
C ILE A 80 -6.43 3.82 3.34
N LEU A 81 -6.37 3.92 4.68
CA LEU A 81 -5.11 4.18 5.36
C LEU A 81 -4.18 2.97 5.24
N HIS A 82 -2.96 3.20 4.76
CA HIS A 82 -1.96 2.15 4.73
C HIS A 82 -1.55 1.73 6.15
N SER A 83 -1.51 0.43 6.43
CA SER A 83 -0.96 -0.14 7.65
C SER A 83 0.22 -1.03 7.31
N LYS A 84 1.39 -0.76 7.91
CA LYS A 84 2.65 -1.50 7.70
C LYS A 84 2.57 -3.01 8.01
N VAL A 85 1.45 -3.49 8.54
CA VAL A 85 1.27 -4.86 9.03
C VAL A 85 0.90 -5.84 7.91
N CYS A 86 0.57 -5.37 6.69
CA CYS A 86 0.20 -6.29 5.60
C CYS A 86 0.51 -5.73 4.20
N CYS A 87 1.50 -6.30 3.50
CA CYS A 87 1.77 -5.99 2.08
C CYS A 87 0.60 -6.37 1.15
N LEU A 88 -0.31 -7.24 1.58
CA LEU A 88 -1.59 -7.49 0.90
C LEU A 88 -2.52 -6.27 0.89
N SER A 89 -2.28 -5.29 1.77
CA SER A 89 -3.02 -4.02 1.76
C SER A 89 -2.47 -3.02 0.75
N ASP A 90 -1.20 -3.15 0.34
CA ASP A 90 -0.56 -2.21 -0.59
C ASP A 90 -1.23 -2.22 -1.95
N GLY A 91 -1.48 -3.41 -2.52
CA GLY A 91 -2.19 -3.54 -3.80
C GLY A 91 -3.61 -2.94 -3.75
N LYS A 92 -4.33 -3.08 -2.63
CA LYS A 92 -5.67 -2.50 -2.46
C LYS A 92 -5.64 -0.98 -2.29
N VAL A 93 -4.67 -0.50 -1.51
CA VAL A 93 -4.42 0.95 -1.32
C VAL A 93 -4.11 1.58 -2.66
N LEU A 94 -3.22 0.97 -3.43
CA LEU A 94 -2.75 1.46 -4.71
C LEU A 94 -3.84 1.41 -5.80
N SER A 95 -4.60 0.29 -5.87
CA SER A 95 -5.75 0.17 -6.76
C SER A 95 -6.82 1.24 -6.46
N ARG A 96 -7.14 1.49 -5.18
CA ARG A 96 -8.09 2.54 -4.82
C ARG A 96 -7.54 3.94 -5.08
N PHE A 97 -6.25 4.16 -4.81
CA PHE A 97 -5.57 5.41 -5.10
C PHE A 97 -5.65 5.74 -6.60
N ALA A 98 -5.35 4.76 -7.46
CA ALA A 98 -5.43 4.91 -8.91
C ALA A 98 -6.87 5.21 -9.37
N ALA A 99 -7.86 4.52 -8.81
CA ALA A 99 -9.28 4.74 -9.14
C ALA A 99 -9.82 6.11 -8.69
N CYS A 100 -9.19 6.74 -7.70
CA CYS A 100 -9.54 8.07 -7.19
C CYS A 100 -8.54 9.15 -7.62
N LEU A 101 -7.63 8.88 -8.56
CA LEU A 101 -6.50 9.75 -8.86
C LEU A 101 -6.94 11.14 -9.35
N ASN A 102 -8.00 11.21 -10.14
CA ASN A 102 -8.53 12.48 -10.64
C ASN A 102 -9.11 13.32 -9.51
N GLU A 103 -9.90 12.71 -8.65
CA GLU A 103 -10.51 13.36 -7.48
C GLU A 103 -9.45 13.78 -6.47
N ILE A 104 -8.38 12.99 -6.28
CA ILE A 104 -7.22 13.36 -5.47
C ILE A 104 -6.54 14.60 -6.04
N ARG A 105 -6.33 14.67 -7.36
CA ARG A 105 -5.75 15.87 -8.01
C ARG A 105 -6.64 17.09 -7.80
N THR A 106 -7.95 16.98 -8.05
CA THR A 106 -8.92 18.05 -7.82
C THR A 106 -8.91 18.52 -6.37
N PHE A 107 -8.90 17.59 -5.41
CA PHE A 107 -8.88 17.92 -3.99
C PHE A 107 -7.60 18.67 -3.59
N LEU A 108 -6.44 18.24 -4.08
CA LEU A 108 -5.16 18.90 -3.78
C LEU A 108 -5.11 20.31 -4.38
N GLU A 109 -5.62 20.51 -5.60
CA GLU A 109 -5.75 21.82 -6.24
C GLU A 109 -6.65 22.76 -5.44
N MET A 110 -7.81 22.28 -4.98
CA MET A 110 -8.73 23.06 -4.12
C MET A 110 -8.07 23.51 -2.80
N ASN A 111 -7.15 22.70 -2.28
CA ASN A 111 -6.39 23.02 -1.06
C ASN A 111 -5.12 23.86 -1.34
N GLY A 112 -4.88 24.27 -2.58
CA GLY A 112 -3.70 25.05 -2.98
C GLY A 112 -2.39 24.26 -2.93
N ILE A 113 -2.46 22.92 -2.86
CA ILE A 113 -1.29 22.05 -2.78
C ILE A 113 -0.91 21.61 -4.19
N LYS A 114 0.21 22.13 -4.69
CA LYS A 114 0.80 21.68 -5.95
C LYS A 114 1.66 20.45 -5.70
N HIS A 115 1.15 19.25 -5.96
CA HIS A 115 1.94 18.03 -6.00
C HIS A 115 2.44 17.78 -7.44
N ARG A 116 3.65 18.27 -7.78
CA ARG A 116 4.29 17.99 -9.08
C ARG A 116 4.51 16.49 -9.31
N GLU A 117 4.81 15.75 -8.24
CA GLU A 117 5.06 14.30 -8.26
C GLU A 117 3.85 13.51 -8.80
N LEU A 118 2.62 14.00 -8.59
CA LEU A 118 1.40 13.35 -9.13
C LEU A 118 1.15 13.67 -10.61
N ALA A 119 1.75 14.72 -11.15
CA ALA A 119 1.64 15.14 -12.54
C ALA A 119 2.72 14.52 -13.45
N GLU A 120 3.90 14.23 -12.88
CA GLU A 120 5.06 13.70 -13.61
C GLU A 120 5.09 12.16 -13.68
N THR A 121 4.32 11.48 -12.84
CA THR A 121 4.29 10.01 -12.82
C THR A 121 3.27 9.48 -13.83
N GLU A 122 3.72 8.69 -14.81
CA GLU A 122 2.85 7.95 -15.73
C GLU A 122 2.18 6.76 -15.02
N TRP A 123 1.19 7.06 -14.17
CA TRP A 123 0.37 6.07 -13.47
C TRP A 123 -0.26 4.98 -14.35
N PRO A 124 -0.67 5.21 -15.62
CA PRO A 124 -1.30 4.19 -16.45
C PRO A 124 -0.39 3.01 -16.84
N HIS A 125 0.93 3.13 -16.65
CA HIS A 125 1.91 2.14 -17.10
C HIS A 125 2.60 1.37 -15.95
N MET A 126 2.23 1.64 -14.70
CA MET A 126 2.83 1.00 -13.52
C MET A 126 2.08 -0.24 -13.00
N PHE A 127 1.02 -0.69 -13.68
CA PHE A 127 0.23 -1.88 -13.34
C PHE A 127 -0.09 -2.74 -14.54
#